data_AF-A0A7X4AFH8-F1
#
_entry.id   AF-A0A7X4AFH8-F1
#
_cell.length_a   1.000
_cell.length_b   1.000
_cell.length_c   1.000
_cell.angle_alpha   90.00
_cell.angle_beta   90.00
_cell.angle_gamma   90.00
#
_symmetry.space_group_name_H-M   'P 1'
#
loop_
_entity.id
_entity.type
_entity.pdbx_description
1 polymer ?
#
loop_
_entity_poly.entity_id
_entity_poly.type
_entity_poly.pdbx_seq_one_letter_code
_entity_poly.pdbx_strand_id
1 'polypeptide(L)'
;AGVGPADHAAAGTLAAAFAAYEAARRRSVESLQRAAQASLQWFEDTERYFRLEPVQFGFSLLTRSLRISHENLRERDPAFVDRMDRWVARQAEVQAGLTIAENEAAQGIDRAAADRSPPPPLFTPFRLRDLVLVNRVGVSAMCQYSADDGTVDDWHLVNLGSRAIGGAGLVMAEMTAVGREGRISPGCAGIYADGHVGAWRRLVGFVKRFTSARVGIQLGHAGRKGSTRLDWEGPNEPLEEGAWPIVSASPIGYFEHSPVPAELDEAGMEALIAEFERSTEMAVEAGFDMVEIHMAHGYLLASFLSPLTNQRSDRYGGTLENRLRFPLRVVDAVRSLWPDDRPLSVRLSAVDWWPGGNEPADAVEMARALKAHGCDIVDVSTGQTVPFQQPRYGRQFQTPFADRIRHEVGIATMAVGNISSFEDVNGIIAAGRADLCLMARAHLWDPYWTRHAAYALGYPLPWPSQYETLDNYTPRFGSAAGAYGPDTGDE
;
A
#
# COMPACT_ATOMS: atom_id res chain seq x y z
N ALA A 1 -26.52 3.00 28.96
CA ALA A 1 -27.03 4.05 29.88
C ALA A 1 -25.96 5.12 29.97
N GLY A 2 -26.24 6.34 29.50
CA GLY A 2 -25.20 7.33 29.24
C GLY A 2 -24.89 8.19 30.46
N VAL A 3 -23.64 8.13 30.91
CA VAL A 3 -23.01 9.14 31.79
C VAL A 3 -23.07 10.49 31.07
N GLY A 4 -23.80 11.45 31.63
CA GLY A 4 -24.01 12.79 31.08
C GLY A 4 -22.95 13.78 31.56
N PRO A 5 -22.93 15.04 31.04
CA PRO A 5 -22.00 16.07 31.49
C PRO A 5 -22.07 16.31 33.01
N ALA A 6 -23.25 16.11 33.60
CA ALA A 6 -23.49 16.24 35.04
C ALA A 6 -22.69 15.23 35.89
N ASP A 7 -22.36 14.06 35.34
CA ASP A 7 -21.62 13.02 36.06
C ASP A 7 -20.10 13.28 36.06
N HIS A 8 -19.63 14.16 35.18
CA HIS A 8 -18.26 14.67 35.17
C HIS A 8 -18.08 15.95 36.01
N ALA A 9 -19.15 16.44 36.64
CA ALA A 9 -19.14 17.68 37.41
C ALA A 9 -18.59 17.51 38.85
N ALA A 10 -18.06 16.33 39.21
CA ALA A 10 -17.75 15.99 40.60
C ALA A 10 -16.63 16.81 41.28
N ALA A 11 -15.95 17.75 40.58
CA ALA A 11 -14.97 18.64 41.23
C ALA A 11 -14.61 19.94 40.46
N GLY A 12 -15.49 20.52 39.62
CA GLY A 12 -15.08 21.65 38.77
C GLY A 12 -16.18 22.57 38.22
N THR A 13 -15.78 23.49 37.33
CA THR A 13 -16.70 24.39 36.61
C THR A 13 -17.46 23.63 35.52
N LEU A 14 -18.61 24.17 35.10
CA LEU A 14 -19.38 23.61 33.97
C LEU A 14 -18.53 23.49 32.70
N ALA A 15 -17.63 24.43 32.45
CA ALA A 15 -16.69 24.38 31.32
C ALA A 15 -15.74 23.18 31.41
N ALA A 16 -15.21 22.86 32.61
CA ALA A 16 -14.38 21.68 32.83
C ALA A 16 -15.17 20.37 32.64
N ALA A 17 -16.43 20.33 33.10
CA ALA A 17 -17.31 19.17 32.89
C ALA A 17 -17.63 18.95 31.40
N PHE A 18 -17.86 20.02 30.62
CA PHE A 18 -18.01 19.93 29.17
C PHE A 18 -16.75 19.44 28.47
N ALA A 19 -15.58 19.98 28.82
CA ALA A 19 -14.31 19.54 28.23
C ALA A 19 -14.03 18.06 28.55
N ALA A 20 -14.30 17.62 29.77
CA ALA A 20 -14.15 16.21 30.17
C ALA A 20 -15.15 15.29 29.44
N TYR A 21 -16.42 15.68 29.35
CA TYR A 21 -17.44 14.95 28.60
C TYR A 21 -17.09 14.86 27.11
N GLU A 22 -16.68 15.97 26.51
CA GLU A 22 -16.25 16.01 25.11
C GLU A 22 -15.03 15.11 24.90
N ALA A 23 -13.99 15.22 25.72
CA ALA A 23 -12.81 14.34 25.64
C ALA A 23 -13.19 12.85 25.75
N ALA A 24 -14.11 12.50 26.66
CA ALA A 24 -14.57 11.13 26.85
C ALA A 24 -15.42 10.60 25.68
N ARG A 25 -16.12 11.47 24.94
CA ARG A 25 -17.08 11.05 23.89
C ARG A 25 -16.61 11.29 22.47
N ARG A 26 -15.71 12.24 22.24
CA ARG A 26 -15.30 12.72 20.91
C ARG A 26 -14.88 11.57 20.01
N ARG A 27 -14.02 10.66 20.50
CA ARG A 27 -13.55 9.50 19.73
C ARG A 27 -14.69 8.59 19.27
N SER A 28 -15.60 8.24 20.17
CA SER A 28 -16.74 7.38 19.83
C SER A 28 -17.72 8.06 18.86
N VAL A 29 -17.96 9.36 19.04
CA VAL A 29 -18.84 10.15 18.15
C VAL A 29 -18.22 10.27 16.76
N GLU A 30 -16.95 10.62 16.66
CA GLU A 30 -16.24 10.71 15.38
C GLU A 30 -16.19 9.35 14.67
N SER A 31 -15.98 8.27 15.41
CA SER A 31 -16.03 6.90 14.87
C SER A 31 -17.40 6.58 14.26
N LEU A 32 -18.49 6.92 14.98
CA LEU A 32 -19.85 6.75 14.48
C LEU A 32 -20.13 7.60 13.23
N GLN A 33 -19.69 8.88 13.24
CA GLN A 33 -19.84 9.78 12.10
C GLN A 33 -19.07 9.27 10.87
N ARG A 34 -17.85 8.77 11.04
CA ARG A 34 -17.07 8.14 9.95
C ARG A 34 -17.79 6.92 9.36
N ALA A 35 -18.31 6.04 10.21
CA ALA A 35 -19.06 4.86 9.75
C ALA A 35 -20.36 5.24 9.01
N ALA A 36 -21.07 6.26 9.49
CA ALA A 36 -22.25 6.80 8.83
C ALA A 36 -21.90 7.42 7.46
N GLN A 37 -20.81 8.20 7.39
CA GLN A 37 -20.32 8.80 6.15
C GLN A 37 -19.93 7.73 5.12
N ALA A 38 -19.18 6.70 5.53
CA ALA A 38 -18.82 5.58 4.65
C ALA A 38 -20.06 4.85 4.12
N SER A 39 -21.07 4.64 4.97
CA SER A 39 -22.33 4.06 4.53
C SER A 39 -23.12 4.96 3.59
N LEU A 40 -23.13 6.29 3.82
CA LEU A 40 -23.81 7.26 2.96
C LEU A 40 -23.19 7.24 1.56
N GLN A 41 -21.86 7.39 1.49
CA GLN A 41 -21.11 7.37 0.23
C GLN A 41 -21.33 6.07 -0.55
N TRP A 42 -21.36 4.93 0.13
CA TRP A 42 -21.64 3.65 -0.53
C TRP A 42 -23.01 3.66 -1.22
N PHE A 43 -24.04 4.24 -0.59
CA PHE A 43 -25.38 4.34 -1.19
C PHE A 43 -25.43 5.36 -2.33
N GLU A 44 -24.76 6.50 -2.19
CA GLU A 44 -24.65 7.52 -3.25
C GLU A 44 -23.96 6.95 -4.50
N ASP A 45 -22.98 6.05 -4.32
CA ASP A 45 -22.20 5.44 -5.38
C ASP A 45 -22.65 3.99 -5.73
N THR A 46 -23.88 3.58 -5.38
CA THR A 46 -24.31 2.17 -5.50
C THR A 46 -24.16 1.61 -6.93
N GLU A 47 -24.33 2.47 -7.95
CA GLU A 47 -24.22 2.08 -9.36
C GLU A 47 -22.86 1.45 -9.72
N ARG A 48 -21.79 1.83 -9.00
CA ARG A 48 -20.45 1.24 -9.12
C ARG A 48 -20.47 -0.28 -8.93
N TYR A 49 -21.39 -0.78 -8.10
CA TYR A 49 -21.43 -2.18 -7.69
C TYR A 49 -22.46 -3.03 -8.45
N PHE A 50 -23.16 -2.49 -9.45
CA PHE A 50 -24.19 -3.22 -10.19
C PHE A 50 -23.67 -4.43 -10.98
N ARG A 51 -22.35 -4.50 -11.19
CA ARG A 51 -21.70 -5.64 -11.87
C ARG A 51 -21.16 -6.70 -10.90
N LEU A 52 -21.28 -6.49 -9.58
CA LEU A 52 -20.87 -7.48 -8.61
C LEU A 52 -21.80 -8.69 -8.64
N GLU A 53 -21.23 -9.88 -8.47
CA GLU A 53 -22.02 -11.08 -8.23
C GLU A 53 -22.88 -10.92 -6.96
N PRO A 54 -24.10 -11.48 -6.90
CA PRO A 54 -25.03 -11.23 -5.78
C PRO A 54 -24.45 -11.52 -4.39
N VAL A 55 -23.60 -12.55 -4.26
CA VAL A 55 -22.95 -12.89 -2.98
C VAL A 55 -21.95 -11.81 -2.55
N GLN A 56 -21.15 -11.31 -3.49
CA GLN A 56 -20.17 -10.25 -3.23
C GLN A 56 -20.86 -8.91 -2.99
N PHE A 57 -21.89 -8.58 -3.76
CA PHE A 57 -22.73 -7.39 -3.53
C PHE A 57 -23.32 -7.42 -2.12
N GLY A 58 -23.91 -8.55 -1.71
CA GLY A 58 -24.46 -8.73 -0.37
C GLY A 58 -23.42 -8.52 0.72
N PHE A 59 -22.21 -9.06 0.55
CA PHE A 59 -21.12 -8.90 1.50
C PHE A 59 -20.65 -7.44 1.57
N SER A 60 -20.44 -6.79 0.41
CA SER A 60 -20.09 -5.37 0.33
C SER A 60 -21.12 -4.49 1.02
N LEU A 61 -22.41 -4.71 0.76
CA LEU A 61 -23.51 -3.99 1.39
C LEU A 61 -23.47 -4.16 2.93
N LEU A 62 -23.33 -5.39 3.43
CA LEU A 62 -23.33 -5.65 4.87
C LEU A 62 -22.10 -5.03 5.59
N THR A 63 -20.96 -4.96 4.90
CA THR A 63 -19.69 -4.46 5.47
C THR A 63 -19.39 -2.99 5.10
N ARG A 64 -20.28 -2.30 4.38
CA ARG A 64 -20.09 -0.92 3.88
C ARG A 64 -19.64 0.09 4.94
N SER A 65 -20.18 -0.01 6.16
CA SER A 65 -19.91 0.92 7.27
C SER A 65 -18.58 0.67 7.96
N LEU A 66 -17.87 -0.40 7.58
CA LEU A 66 -16.67 -0.92 8.22
C LEU A 66 -16.88 -1.41 9.67
N ARG A 67 -18.05 -1.19 10.29
CA ARG A 67 -18.34 -1.66 11.66
C ARG A 67 -18.65 -3.15 11.74
N ILE A 68 -19.08 -3.74 10.63
CA ILE A 68 -19.24 -5.18 10.50
C ILE A 68 -18.02 -5.66 9.72
N SER A 69 -17.14 -6.38 10.42
CA SER A 69 -15.98 -7.03 9.81
C SER A 69 -16.31 -8.44 9.31
N HIS A 70 -15.36 -9.06 8.64
CA HIS A 70 -15.50 -10.44 8.18
C HIS A 70 -15.78 -11.42 9.33
N GLU A 71 -14.99 -11.37 10.41
CA GLU A 71 -15.14 -12.28 11.55
C GLU A 71 -16.39 -11.95 12.38
N ASN A 72 -16.67 -10.66 12.58
CA ASN A 72 -17.93 -10.23 13.22
C ASN A 72 -19.15 -10.72 12.41
N LEU A 73 -19.08 -10.74 11.09
CA LEU A 73 -20.16 -11.28 10.25
C LEU A 73 -20.23 -12.81 10.35
N ARG A 74 -19.10 -13.51 10.47
CA ARG A 74 -19.04 -14.97 10.64
C ARG A 74 -19.74 -15.41 11.93
N GLU A 75 -19.58 -14.67 13.03
CA GLU A 75 -20.28 -14.93 14.28
C GLU A 75 -21.82 -14.77 14.14
N ARG A 76 -22.26 -13.87 13.26
CA ARG A 76 -23.67 -13.53 13.06
C ARG A 76 -24.37 -14.44 12.04
N ASP A 77 -23.69 -14.76 10.94
CA ASP A 77 -24.17 -15.63 9.87
C ASP A 77 -23.01 -16.45 9.27
N PRO A 78 -22.62 -17.55 9.93
CA PRO A 78 -21.50 -18.38 9.47
C PRO A 78 -21.75 -19.03 8.12
N ALA A 79 -23.02 -19.31 7.78
CA ALA A 79 -23.39 -19.91 6.51
C ALA A 79 -23.22 -18.93 5.34
N PHE A 80 -23.52 -17.64 5.55
CA PHE A 80 -23.26 -16.61 4.54
C PHE A 80 -21.77 -16.41 4.31
N VAL A 81 -20.96 -16.31 5.39
CA VAL A 81 -19.51 -16.14 5.25
C VAL A 81 -18.86 -17.36 4.59
N ASP A 82 -19.25 -18.60 4.92
CA ASP A 82 -18.75 -19.79 4.22
C ASP A 82 -19.09 -19.77 2.71
N ARG A 83 -20.30 -19.32 2.33
CA ARG A 83 -20.66 -19.14 0.91
C ARG A 83 -19.79 -18.07 0.24
N MET A 84 -19.52 -16.98 0.94
CA MET A 84 -18.66 -15.89 0.47
C MET A 84 -17.23 -16.39 0.25
N ASP A 85 -16.62 -17.04 1.25
CA ASP A 85 -15.26 -17.57 1.18
C ASP A 85 -15.10 -18.61 0.05
N ARG A 86 -16.06 -19.52 -0.10
CA ARG A 86 -16.07 -20.47 -1.23
C ARG A 86 -16.17 -19.75 -2.57
N TRP A 87 -16.92 -18.65 -2.65
CA TRP A 87 -17.00 -17.87 -3.87
C TRP A 87 -15.67 -17.16 -4.16
N VAL A 88 -15.04 -16.52 -3.16
CA VAL A 88 -13.72 -15.86 -3.34
C VAL A 88 -12.68 -16.90 -3.77
N ALA A 89 -12.64 -18.05 -3.10
CA ALA A 89 -11.73 -19.15 -3.45
C ALA A 89 -11.89 -19.57 -4.92
N ARG A 90 -13.13 -19.80 -5.40
CA ARG A 90 -13.39 -20.14 -6.80
C ARG A 90 -12.96 -19.03 -7.77
N GLN A 91 -13.23 -17.77 -7.44
CA GLN A 91 -12.78 -16.65 -8.29
C GLN A 91 -11.25 -16.58 -8.35
N ALA A 92 -10.59 -16.82 -7.22
CA ALA A 92 -9.13 -16.86 -7.14
C ALA A 92 -8.57 -18.04 -7.95
N GLU A 93 -9.21 -19.21 -7.97
CA GLU A 93 -8.78 -20.34 -8.81
C GLU A 93 -8.85 -20.00 -10.30
N VAL A 94 -9.97 -19.40 -10.72
CA VAL A 94 -10.17 -18.95 -12.11
C VAL A 94 -9.14 -17.89 -12.49
N GLN A 95 -8.94 -16.90 -11.63
CA GLN A 95 -7.99 -15.82 -11.85
C GLN A 95 -6.54 -16.33 -11.87
N ALA A 96 -6.18 -17.21 -10.94
CA ALA A 96 -4.83 -17.71 -10.78
C ALA A 96 -4.50 -18.87 -11.71
N GLY A 97 -5.48 -19.46 -12.41
CA GLY A 97 -5.30 -20.60 -13.29
C GLY A 97 -4.68 -21.81 -12.57
N LEU A 98 -5.00 -21.98 -11.29
CA LEU A 98 -4.59 -23.09 -10.43
C LEU A 98 -5.63 -23.28 -9.33
N THR A 99 -5.76 -24.49 -8.83
CA THR A 99 -6.67 -24.82 -7.73
C THR A 99 -6.15 -24.32 -6.39
N ILE A 100 -7.03 -24.09 -5.41
CA ILE A 100 -6.60 -23.77 -4.04
C ILE A 100 -5.68 -24.86 -3.50
N ALA A 101 -5.94 -26.13 -3.84
CA ALA A 101 -5.11 -27.24 -3.42
C ALA A 101 -3.68 -27.17 -3.99
N GLU A 102 -3.52 -26.75 -5.25
CA GLU A 102 -2.19 -26.53 -5.85
C GLU A 102 -1.46 -25.35 -5.18
N ASN A 103 -2.18 -24.26 -4.85
CA ASN A 103 -1.62 -23.13 -4.10
C ASN A 103 -1.20 -23.51 -2.68
N GLU A 104 -2.02 -24.30 -2.00
CA GLU A 104 -1.77 -24.82 -0.66
C GLU A 104 -0.55 -25.77 -0.68
N ALA A 105 -0.49 -26.70 -1.64
CA ALA A 105 0.64 -27.61 -1.80
C ALA A 105 1.97 -26.87 -2.05
N ALA A 106 1.94 -25.79 -2.85
CA ALA A 106 3.12 -24.95 -3.09
C ALA A 106 3.64 -24.24 -1.82
N GLN A 107 2.80 -24.12 -0.79
CA GLN A 107 3.13 -23.56 0.52
C GLN A 107 3.39 -24.65 1.58
N GLY A 108 3.41 -25.94 1.19
CA GLY A 108 3.59 -27.06 2.11
C GLY A 108 2.35 -27.42 2.93
N ILE A 109 1.17 -26.89 2.60
CA ILE A 109 -0.07 -27.18 3.30
C ILE A 109 -0.64 -28.51 2.79
N ASP A 110 -0.74 -29.51 3.67
CA ASP A 110 -1.37 -30.80 3.39
C ASP A 110 -2.73 -30.90 4.13
N ARG A 111 -3.82 -30.78 3.37
CA ARG A 111 -5.20 -30.89 3.88
C ARG A 111 -5.91 -32.09 3.28
N ALA A 112 -6.44 -32.95 4.15
CA ALA A 112 -7.32 -34.04 3.75
C ALA A 112 -8.53 -33.51 2.97
N ALA A 113 -8.91 -34.18 1.89
CA ALA A 113 -10.01 -33.75 1.01
C ALA A 113 -11.36 -33.57 1.73
N ALA A 114 -11.57 -34.28 2.85
CA ALA A 114 -12.78 -34.20 3.68
C ALA A 114 -12.85 -32.97 4.61
N ASP A 115 -11.74 -32.25 4.81
CA ASP A 115 -11.61 -31.11 5.75
C ASP A 115 -11.38 -29.77 5.03
N ARG A 116 -11.64 -29.70 3.72
CA ARG A 116 -11.40 -28.50 2.91
C ARG A 116 -12.51 -27.45 3.10
N SER A 117 -12.50 -26.81 4.25
CA SER A 117 -13.11 -25.49 4.42
C SER A 117 -12.44 -24.50 3.45
N PRO A 118 -13.17 -23.54 2.85
CA PRO A 118 -12.55 -22.55 1.98
C PRO A 118 -11.47 -21.77 2.76
N PRO A 119 -10.34 -21.40 2.13
CA PRO A 119 -9.38 -20.52 2.78
C PRO A 119 -10.03 -19.15 3.05
N PRO A 120 -9.66 -18.47 4.15
CA PRO A 120 -10.01 -17.06 4.32
C PRO A 120 -9.59 -16.24 3.09
N PRO A 121 -10.34 -15.20 2.69
CA PRO A 121 -10.07 -14.41 1.49
C PRO A 121 -8.60 -13.94 1.37
N LEU A 122 -7.97 -13.56 2.49
CA LEU A 122 -6.58 -13.11 2.50
C LEU A 122 -5.57 -14.19 2.03
N PHE A 123 -5.88 -15.48 2.16
CA PHE A 123 -5.00 -16.61 1.80
C PHE A 123 -5.31 -17.20 0.42
N THR A 124 -6.17 -16.53 -0.36
CA THR A 124 -6.43 -16.93 -1.74
C THR A 124 -5.32 -16.44 -2.68
N PRO A 125 -4.95 -17.22 -3.72
CA PRO A 125 -3.93 -16.80 -4.66
C PRO A 125 -4.39 -15.62 -5.52
N PHE A 126 -3.42 -14.92 -6.10
CA PHE A 126 -3.63 -13.85 -7.07
C PHE A 126 -2.59 -13.95 -8.19
N ARG A 127 -3.06 -14.00 -9.44
CA ARG A 127 -2.18 -13.92 -10.61
C ARG A 127 -2.31 -12.57 -11.27
N LEU A 128 -1.17 -11.98 -11.63
CA LEU A 128 -1.05 -10.80 -12.46
C LEU A 128 0.08 -11.05 -13.45
N ARG A 129 -0.21 -10.99 -14.76
CA ARG A 129 0.68 -11.55 -15.80
C ARG A 129 1.01 -13.01 -15.45
N ASP A 130 2.28 -13.42 -15.51
CA ASP A 130 2.69 -14.77 -15.14
C ASP A 130 3.05 -14.87 -13.64
N LEU A 131 3.10 -13.74 -12.93
CA LEU A 131 3.38 -13.71 -11.50
C LEU A 131 2.19 -14.23 -10.70
N VAL A 132 2.43 -15.28 -9.93
CA VAL A 132 1.46 -15.80 -8.94
C VAL A 132 1.94 -15.43 -7.53
N LEU A 133 1.07 -14.73 -6.80
CA LEU A 133 1.15 -14.51 -5.37
C LEU A 133 0.34 -15.58 -4.65
N VAL A 134 0.92 -16.16 -3.61
CA VAL A 134 0.31 -17.27 -2.86
C VAL A 134 -0.81 -16.83 -1.90
N ASN A 135 -0.88 -15.52 -1.62
CA ASN A 135 -1.91 -14.88 -0.80
C ASN A 135 -2.05 -13.39 -1.20
N ARG A 136 -3.04 -12.70 -0.62
CA ARG A 136 -3.40 -11.30 -0.93
C ARG A 136 -2.68 -10.25 -0.08
N VAL A 137 -1.70 -10.68 0.72
CA VAL A 137 -0.98 -9.83 1.67
C VAL A 137 0.35 -9.35 1.09
N GLY A 138 0.53 -8.03 1.04
CA GLY A 138 1.79 -7.40 0.65
C GLY A 138 2.41 -6.56 1.76
N VAL A 139 3.74 -6.46 1.75
CA VAL A 139 4.49 -5.47 2.53
C VAL A 139 4.68 -4.23 1.66
N SER A 140 4.22 -3.07 2.14
CA SER A 140 4.36 -1.81 1.40
C SER A 140 5.82 -1.34 1.36
N ALA A 141 6.19 -0.59 0.31
CA ALA A 141 7.50 0.05 0.22
C ALA A 141 7.67 1.06 1.36
N MET A 142 8.65 0.83 2.23
CA MET A 142 8.96 1.65 3.41
C MET A 142 10.44 1.99 3.43
N CYS A 143 10.78 3.27 3.26
CA CYS A 143 12.18 3.71 3.33
C CYS A 143 12.81 3.31 4.67
N GLN A 144 13.97 2.66 4.60
CA GLN A 144 14.73 2.22 5.78
C GLN A 144 15.83 3.22 6.12
N TYR A 145 16.21 4.08 5.19
CA TYR A 145 17.24 5.10 5.37
C TYR A 145 18.57 4.52 5.92
N SER A 146 18.89 3.29 5.49
CA SER A 146 19.99 2.48 6.03
C SER A 146 20.99 2.03 4.95
N ALA A 147 20.90 2.58 3.74
CA ALA A 147 21.83 2.31 2.65
C ALA A 147 23.06 3.22 2.73
N ASP A 148 24.20 2.74 2.22
CA ASP A 148 25.41 3.56 2.07
C ASP A 148 25.59 3.93 0.60
N ASP A 149 25.48 5.23 0.32
CA ASP A 149 25.42 5.80 -1.03
C ASP A 149 24.50 5.06 -2.01
N GLY A 150 23.36 4.55 -1.52
CA GLY A 150 22.40 3.76 -2.30
C GLY A 150 22.64 2.25 -2.29
N THR A 151 23.79 1.78 -1.80
CA THR A 151 24.07 0.34 -1.65
C THR A 151 23.33 -0.21 -0.44
N VAL A 152 22.44 -1.17 -0.70
CA VAL A 152 21.75 -1.91 0.36
C VAL A 152 22.66 -2.95 1.02
N ASP A 153 22.49 -3.15 2.32
CA ASP A 153 23.26 -4.12 3.09
C ASP A 153 22.38 -4.98 4.03
N ASP A 154 22.98 -5.62 5.03
CA ASP A 154 22.39 -6.57 5.96
C ASP A 154 21.13 -6.07 6.68
N TRP A 155 20.99 -4.76 6.94
CA TRP A 155 19.73 -4.21 7.45
C TRP A 155 18.56 -4.54 6.51
N HIS A 156 18.72 -4.30 5.21
CA HIS A 156 17.68 -4.53 4.21
C HIS A 156 17.40 -6.03 4.05
N LEU A 157 18.46 -6.86 4.09
CA LEU A 157 18.32 -8.32 4.03
C LEU A 157 17.49 -8.84 5.21
N VAL A 158 17.83 -8.45 6.44
CA VAL A 158 17.07 -8.84 7.64
C VAL A 158 15.67 -8.25 7.59
N ASN A 159 15.54 -7.00 7.15
CA ASN A 159 14.26 -6.31 7.08
C ASN A 159 13.29 -7.00 6.11
N LEU A 160 13.61 -7.09 4.82
CA LEU A 160 12.72 -7.71 3.82
C LEU A 160 12.64 -9.23 4.00
N GLY A 161 13.77 -9.87 4.33
CA GLY A 161 13.84 -11.32 4.55
C GLY A 161 12.93 -11.80 5.68
N SER A 162 12.88 -11.07 6.80
CA SER A 162 12.00 -11.45 7.92
C SER A 162 10.52 -11.37 7.56
N ARG A 163 10.07 -10.38 6.78
CA ARG A 163 8.65 -10.29 6.35
C ARG A 163 8.30 -11.34 5.30
N ALA A 164 9.26 -11.65 4.41
CA ALA A 164 9.11 -12.74 3.45
C ALA A 164 8.99 -14.10 4.18
N ILE A 165 9.84 -14.35 5.18
CA ILE A 165 9.73 -15.53 6.05
C ILE A 165 8.40 -15.51 6.81
N GLY A 166 7.94 -14.33 7.21
CA GLY A 166 6.67 -14.07 7.89
C GLY A 166 5.41 -14.38 7.08
N GLY A 167 5.53 -14.78 5.82
CA GLY A 167 4.45 -15.35 5.01
C GLY A 167 3.72 -14.37 4.09
N ALA A 168 4.17 -13.12 3.96
CA ALA A 168 3.60 -12.21 2.96
C ALA A 168 3.78 -12.77 1.54
N GLY A 169 2.77 -12.64 0.69
CA GLY A 169 2.82 -13.08 -0.71
C GLY A 169 3.69 -12.18 -1.57
N LEU A 170 3.76 -10.89 -1.23
CA LEU A 170 4.58 -9.88 -1.89
C LEU A 170 5.35 -9.05 -0.85
N VAL A 171 6.66 -8.85 -1.06
CA VAL A 171 7.45 -7.87 -0.31
C VAL A 171 8.00 -6.81 -1.26
N MET A 172 7.66 -5.55 -1.01
CA MET A 172 8.17 -4.43 -1.80
C MET A 172 9.43 -3.87 -1.15
N ALA A 173 10.52 -3.82 -1.91
CA ALA A 173 11.66 -2.98 -1.56
C ALA A 173 11.22 -1.52 -1.47
N GLU A 174 11.92 -0.76 -0.63
CA GLU A 174 11.64 0.67 -0.43
C GLU A 174 11.78 1.48 -1.73
N MET A 175 11.34 2.75 -1.68
CA MET A 175 11.61 3.68 -2.77
C MET A 175 13.11 3.71 -3.07
N THR A 176 13.49 3.12 -4.18
CA THR A 176 14.86 2.94 -4.63
C THR A 176 15.15 4.00 -5.68
N ALA A 177 16.11 4.87 -5.37
CA ALA A 177 16.41 6.01 -6.21
C ALA A 177 17.02 5.58 -7.56
N VAL A 178 16.53 6.18 -8.65
CA VAL A 178 17.02 5.93 -10.02
C VAL A 178 18.31 6.69 -10.37
N GLY A 179 18.66 7.65 -9.53
CA GLY A 179 19.86 8.46 -9.61
C GLY A 179 20.30 8.92 -8.22
N ARG A 180 21.59 9.26 -8.07
CA ARG A 180 22.16 9.68 -6.78
C ARG A 180 21.47 10.93 -6.21
N GLU A 181 21.12 11.87 -7.07
CA GLU A 181 20.41 13.10 -6.70
C GLU A 181 18.89 12.88 -6.53
N GLY A 182 18.37 11.75 -7.00
CA GLY A 182 16.98 11.33 -6.82
C GLY A 182 16.64 10.77 -5.46
N ARG A 183 17.59 10.69 -4.53
CA ARG A 183 17.37 10.20 -3.16
C ARG A 183 16.62 11.22 -2.31
N ILE A 184 15.85 10.72 -1.34
CA ILE A 184 15.23 11.55 -0.30
C ILE A 184 16.33 12.02 0.65
N SER A 185 17.07 11.09 1.23
CA SER A 185 18.17 11.34 2.18
C SER A 185 19.42 10.54 1.81
N PRO A 186 20.58 10.82 2.44
CA PRO A 186 21.81 10.06 2.19
C PRO A 186 21.67 8.56 2.43
N GLY A 187 20.77 8.14 3.32
CA GLY A 187 20.52 6.74 3.67
C GLY A 187 19.55 6.00 2.72
N CYS A 188 19.01 6.65 1.69
CA CYS A 188 18.09 6.00 0.76
C CYS A 188 18.79 4.96 -0.10
N ALA A 189 18.11 3.83 -0.32
CA ALA A 189 18.52 2.83 -1.29
C ALA A 189 18.52 3.38 -2.72
N GLY A 190 19.39 2.84 -3.57
CA GLY A 190 19.54 3.24 -4.96
C GLY A 190 19.72 2.05 -5.90
N ILE A 191 19.57 2.31 -7.20
CA ILE A 191 19.86 1.34 -8.27
C ILE A 191 20.38 2.07 -9.52
N TYR A 192 21.45 2.83 -9.33
CA TYR A 192 22.06 3.68 -10.36
C TYR A 192 23.55 3.40 -10.60
N ALA A 193 24.12 2.42 -9.90
CA ALA A 193 25.52 2.02 -9.99
C ALA A 193 25.62 0.49 -10.03
N ASP A 194 26.62 -0.02 -10.76
CA ASP A 194 26.80 -1.46 -11.01
C ASP A 194 26.86 -2.28 -9.71
N GLY A 195 27.49 -1.73 -8.66
CA GLY A 195 27.59 -2.38 -7.35
C GLY A 195 26.22 -2.65 -6.69
N HIS A 196 25.20 -1.83 -6.99
CA HIS A 196 23.86 -1.99 -6.39
C HIS A 196 23.17 -3.27 -6.87
N VAL A 197 23.42 -3.68 -8.12
CA VAL A 197 22.79 -4.89 -8.68
C VAL A 197 23.20 -6.14 -7.90
N GLY A 198 24.48 -6.25 -7.55
CA GLY A 198 24.99 -7.37 -6.74
C GLY A 198 24.35 -7.42 -5.35
N ALA A 199 24.21 -6.26 -4.71
CA ALA A 199 23.59 -6.13 -3.39
C ALA A 199 22.10 -6.53 -3.40
N TRP A 200 21.34 -6.01 -4.37
CA TRP A 200 19.93 -6.37 -4.54
C TRP A 200 19.74 -7.83 -4.92
N ARG A 201 20.58 -8.38 -5.80
CA ARG A 201 20.53 -9.80 -6.20
C ARG A 201 20.71 -10.74 -5.01
N ARG A 202 21.58 -10.40 -4.05
CA ARG A 202 21.74 -11.17 -2.81
C ARG A 202 20.43 -11.24 -2.03
N LEU A 203 19.75 -10.09 -1.88
CA LEU A 203 18.48 -10.00 -1.16
C LEU A 203 17.35 -10.76 -1.88
N VAL A 204 17.18 -10.51 -3.17
CA VAL A 204 16.17 -11.19 -4.00
C VAL A 204 16.41 -12.69 -4.00
N GLY A 205 17.66 -13.12 -4.14
CA GLY A 205 18.06 -14.53 -4.10
C GLY A 205 17.76 -15.19 -2.76
N PHE A 206 17.94 -14.49 -1.64
CA PHE A 206 17.55 -15.01 -0.32
C PHE A 206 16.04 -15.27 -0.25
N VAL A 207 15.22 -14.29 -0.62
CA VAL A 207 13.76 -14.43 -0.56
C VAL A 207 13.29 -15.59 -1.44
N LYS A 208 13.72 -15.64 -2.71
CA LYS A 208 13.35 -16.69 -3.66
C LYS A 208 13.80 -18.09 -3.23
N ARG A 209 14.91 -18.20 -2.50
CA ARG A 209 15.45 -19.49 -2.06
C ARG A 209 14.71 -20.05 -0.84
N PHE A 210 14.29 -19.19 0.08
CA PHE A 210 13.84 -19.61 1.41
C PHE A 210 12.37 -19.38 1.69
N THR A 211 11.64 -18.70 0.80
CA THR A 211 10.23 -18.37 1.01
C THR A 211 9.43 -18.47 -0.29
N SER A 212 8.10 -18.42 -0.17
CA SER A 212 7.16 -18.34 -1.30
C SER A 212 6.83 -16.90 -1.71
N ALA A 213 7.41 -15.90 -1.05
CA ALA A 213 7.14 -14.50 -1.32
C ALA A 213 7.76 -14.06 -2.65
N ARG A 214 7.06 -13.17 -3.35
CA ARG A 214 7.59 -12.45 -4.51
C ARG A 214 8.21 -11.13 -4.07
N VAL A 215 9.23 -10.66 -4.79
CA VAL A 215 9.94 -9.43 -4.44
C VAL A 215 9.69 -8.38 -5.51
N GLY A 216 9.07 -7.27 -5.12
CA GLY A 216 8.95 -6.08 -5.96
C GLY A 216 9.95 -5.01 -5.59
N ILE A 217 10.21 -4.08 -6.51
CA ILE A 217 11.01 -2.86 -6.28
C ILE A 217 10.20 -1.63 -6.66
N GLN A 218 10.24 -0.60 -5.82
CA GLN A 218 9.64 0.69 -6.13
C GLN A 218 10.73 1.64 -6.64
N LEU A 219 10.71 1.99 -7.92
CA LEU A 219 11.62 2.98 -8.52
C LEU A 219 11.06 4.39 -8.33
N GLY A 220 11.90 5.32 -7.91
CA GLY A 220 11.46 6.70 -7.68
C GLY A 220 12.58 7.74 -7.76
N HIS A 221 12.15 9.00 -7.80
CA HIS A 221 13.01 10.17 -7.70
C HIS A 221 12.34 11.19 -6.76
N ALA A 222 13.05 11.64 -5.73
CA ALA A 222 12.47 12.47 -4.66
C ALA A 222 12.06 13.88 -5.11
N GLY A 223 12.70 14.38 -6.17
CA GLY A 223 12.38 15.68 -6.77
C GLY A 223 12.54 16.79 -5.73
N ARG A 224 11.55 17.68 -5.61
CA ARG A 224 11.56 18.79 -4.65
C ARG A 224 11.59 18.39 -3.16
N LYS A 225 11.43 17.10 -2.85
CA LYS A 225 11.50 16.52 -1.51
C LYS A 225 12.79 15.72 -1.28
N GLY A 226 13.77 15.86 -2.17
CA GLY A 226 15.09 15.25 -2.02
C GLY A 226 16.05 16.11 -1.18
N SER A 227 17.24 15.58 -0.93
CA SER A 227 18.30 16.26 -0.17
C SER A 227 17.88 16.66 1.26
N THR A 228 17.16 15.76 1.94
CA THR A 228 16.71 15.92 3.33
C THR A 228 17.49 15.04 4.30
N ARG A 229 17.36 15.34 5.59
CA ARG A 229 17.90 14.52 6.69
C ARG A 229 17.28 13.13 6.72
N LEU A 230 17.88 12.23 7.50
CA LEU A 230 17.24 10.98 7.88
C LEU A 230 15.95 11.29 8.67
N ASP A 231 14.95 10.43 8.57
CA ASP A 231 13.61 10.72 9.07
C ASP A 231 13.59 11.01 10.58
N TRP A 232 14.40 10.30 11.37
CA TRP A 232 14.55 10.49 12.81
C TRP A 232 15.42 11.68 13.22
N GLU A 233 16.08 12.37 12.27
CA GLU A 233 16.90 13.56 12.50
C GLU A 233 16.18 14.87 12.10
N GLY A 234 14.98 14.75 11.52
CA GLY A 234 14.20 15.86 11.01
C GLY A 234 13.43 15.45 9.75
N PRO A 235 12.18 14.99 9.85
CA PRO A 235 11.45 14.47 8.71
C PRO A 235 11.17 15.58 7.68
N ASN A 236 11.60 15.36 6.44
CA ASN A 236 11.56 16.34 5.33
C ASN A 236 12.42 17.61 5.57
N GLU A 237 13.22 17.68 6.63
CA GLU A 237 14.08 18.84 6.86
C GLU A 237 15.29 18.80 5.91
N PRO A 238 15.66 19.91 5.26
CA PRO A 238 16.82 19.97 4.39
C PRO A 238 18.12 19.59 5.11
N LEU A 239 19.07 19.04 4.34
CA LEU A 239 20.45 18.87 4.79
C LEU A 239 21.13 20.23 5.00
N GLU A 240 21.85 20.38 6.11
CA GLU A 240 22.68 21.57 6.38
C GLU A 240 24.02 21.51 5.64
N GLU A 241 24.62 20.32 5.55
CA GLU A 241 25.88 20.05 4.86
C GLU A 241 25.69 18.89 3.87
N GLY A 242 26.42 18.91 2.75
CA GLY A 242 26.37 17.85 1.75
C GLY A 242 25.06 17.78 0.95
N ALA A 243 24.23 18.83 0.99
CA ALA A 243 23.04 18.96 0.16
C ALA A 243 23.42 18.94 -1.34
N TRP A 244 22.52 18.41 -2.18
CA TRP A 244 22.67 18.38 -3.63
C TRP A 244 21.55 19.16 -4.34
N PRO A 245 21.75 19.58 -5.60
CA PRO A 245 20.69 20.22 -6.38
C PRO A 245 19.47 19.31 -6.51
N ILE A 246 18.28 19.90 -6.39
CA ILE A 246 17.01 19.20 -6.55
C ILE A 246 16.22 19.77 -7.72
N VAL A 247 15.39 18.93 -8.33
CA VAL A 247 14.61 19.25 -9.54
C VAL A 247 13.13 18.96 -9.34
N SER A 248 12.26 19.63 -10.10
CA SER A 248 10.81 19.48 -10.00
C SER A 248 10.09 19.97 -11.26
N ALA A 249 8.76 19.82 -11.29
CA ALA A 249 7.91 20.40 -12.33
C ALA A 249 7.95 21.94 -12.35
N SER A 250 8.08 22.58 -11.18
CA SER A 250 8.13 24.04 -11.01
C SER A 250 9.02 24.43 -9.82
N PRO A 251 9.53 25.67 -9.76
CA PRO A 251 10.48 26.13 -8.75
C PRO A 251 9.77 26.47 -7.43
N ILE A 252 9.14 25.46 -6.83
CA ILE A 252 8.34 25.59 -5.60
C ILE A 252 8.93 24.62 -4.56
N GLY A 253 9.59 25.16 -3.53
CA GLY A 253 10.09 24.39 -2.39
C GLY A 253 8.99 23.63 -1.64
N TYR A 254 9.37 22.59 -0.89
CA TYR A 254 8.40 21.84 -0.09
C TYR A 254 7.92 22.65 1.13
N PHE A 255 8.86 23.18 1.92
CA PHE A 255 8.62 24.24 2.91
C PHE A 255 9.13 25.59 2.41
N GLU A 256 8.80 26.67 3.13
CA GLU A 256 9.33 28.01 2.87
C GLU A 256 10.86 28.06 3.03
N HIS A 257 11.42 27.30 3.97
CA HIS A 257 12.86 27.18 4.21
C HIS A 257 13.53 26.04 3.44
N SER A 258 12.80 25.30 2.60
CA SER A 258 13.40 24.27 1.74
C SER A 258 14.14 24.90 0.55
N PRO A 259 15.17 24.23 0.01
CA PRO A 259 15.76 24.64 -1.27
C PRO A 259 14.70 24.73 -2.38
N VAL A 260 14.82 25.75 -3.23
CA VAL A 260 13.97 25.90 -4.40
C VAL A 260 14.49 24.94 -5.49
N PRO A 261 13.67 24.00 -6.00
CA PRO A 261 14.10 23.09 -7.04
C PRO A 261 14.28 23.81 -8.37
N ALA A 262 15.22 23.34 -9.19
CA ALA A 262 15.28 23.73 -10.58
C ALA A 262 14.06 23.18 -11.33
N GLU A 263 13.43 24.03 -12.15
CA GLU A 263 12.37 23.60 -13.06
C GLU A 263 13.00 22.76 -14.18
N LEU A 264 12.52 21.52 -14.36
CA LEU A 264 13.04 20.65 -15.42
C LEU A 264 12.72 21.22 -16.81
N ASP A 265 13.71 21.24 -17.68
CA ASP A 265 13.51 21.42 -19.11
C ASP A 265 13.38 20.06 -19.82
N GLU A 266 13.18 20.09 -21.14
CA GLU A 266 13.04 18.87 -21.94
C GLU A 266 14.27 17.97 -21.81
N ALA A 267 15.48 18.53 -21.83
CA ALA A 267 16.72 17.76 -21.74
C ALA A 267 16.88 17.08 -20.37
N GLY A 268 16.51 17.77 -19.29
CA GLY A 268 16.46 17.19 -17.95
C GLY A 268 15.42 16.08 -17.83
N MET A 269 14.26 16.22 -18.49
CA MET A 269 13.27 15.15 -18.57
C MET A 269 13.78 13.94 -19.34
N GLU A 270 14.49 14.12 -20.47
CA GLU A 270 15.13 13.01 -21.19
C GLU A 270 16.19 12.30 -20.33
N ALA A 271 17.02 13.06 -19.62
CA ALA A 271 18.05 12.50 -18.75
C ALA A 271 17.44 11.65 -17.62
N LEU A 272 16.34 12.12 -17.02
CA LEU A 272 15.63 11.36 -15.99
C LEU A 272 14.96 10.11 -16.56
N ILE A 273 14.39 10.17 -17.76
CA ILE A 273 13.88 8.97 -18.44
C ILE A 273 15.01 7.93 -18.60
N ALA A 274 16.19 8.35 -19.06
CA ALA A 274 17.34 7.45 -19.18
C ALA A 274 17.81 6.87 -17.84
N GLU A 275 17.67 7.61 -16.72
CA GLU A 275 17.93 7.07 -15.39
C GLU A 275 16.92 5.99 -14.98
N PHE A 276 15.63 6.20 -15.26
CA PHE A 276 14.59 5.19 -15.05
C PHE A 276 14.82 3.95 -15.93
N GLU A 277 15.22 4.13 -17.19
CA GLU A 277 15.55 3.03 -18.11
C GLU A 277 16.69 2.17 -17.57
N ARG A 278 17.84 2.78 -17.26
CA ARG A 278 19.01 2.09 -16.68
C ARG A 278 18.64 1.37 -15.37
N SER A 279 17.89 2.04 -14.50
CA SER A 279 17.43 1.45 -13.23
C SER A 279 16.51 0.25 -13.43
N THR A 280 15.70 0.28 -14.49
CA THR A 280 14.81 -0.82 -14.86
C THR A 280 15.61 -2.02 -15.34
N GLU A 281 16.60 -1.82 -16.22
CA GLU A 281 17.51 -2.89 -16.66
C GLU A 281 18.24 -3.53 -15.48
N MET A 282 18.77 -2.71 -14.58
CA MET A 282 19.42 -3.16 -13.34
C MET A 282 18.46 -3.94 -12.43
N ALA A 283 17.20 -3.53 -12.31
CA ALA A 283 16.17 -4.23 -11.55
C ALA A 283 15.84 -5.60 -12.16
N VAL A 284 15.77 -5.69 -13.49
CA VAL A 284 15.60 -6.96 -14.21
C VAL A 284 16.80 -7.88 -13.92
N GLU A 285 18.01 -7.35 -13.99
CA GLU A 285 19.27 -8.09 -13.75
C GLU A 285 19.43 -8.55 -12.30
N ALA A 286 18.94 -7.77 -11.34
CA ALA A 286 18.86 -8.14 -9.92
C ALA A 286 17.80 -9.23 -9.65
N GLY A 287 16.88 -9.44 -10.60
CA GLY A 287 15.91 -10.53 -10.58
C GLY A 287 14.60 -10.21 -9.88
N PHE A 288 14.21 -8.94 -9.77
CA PHE A 288 12.91 -8.56 -9.19
C PHE A 288 11.73 -9.14 -9.99
N ASP A 289 10.67 -9.50 -9.28
CA ASP A 289 9.47 -10.13 -9.85
C ASP A 289 8.42 -9.10 -10.30
N MET A 290 8.51 -7.87 -9.78
CA MET A 290 7.59 -6.77 -10.04
C MET A 290 8.32 -5.42 -9.94
N VAL A 291 7.98 -4.49 -10.82
CA VAL A 291 8.44 -3.09 -10.73
C VAL A 291 7.26 -2.20 -10.37
N GLU A 292 7.48 -1.22 -9.52
CA GLU A 292 6.52 -0.16 -9.21
C GLU A 292 7.14 1.21 -9.47
N ILE A 293 6.46 2.06 -10.22
CA ILE A 293 6.89 3.45 -10.44
C ILE A 293 6.25 4.35 -9.40
N HIS A 294 7.06 5.11 -8.67
CA HIS A 294 6.55 5.99 -7.61
C HIS A 294 6.04 7.32 -8.18
N MET A 295 4.72 7.43 -8.35
CA MET A 295 3.99 8.65 -8.77
C MET A 295 3.09 9.20 -7.67
N ALA A 296 3.54 9.11 -6.43
CA ALA A 296 2.76 9.50 -5.26
C ALA A 296 3.61 10.34 -4.30
N HIS A 297 2.97 10.77 -3.22
CA HIS A 297 3.59 11.40 -2.06
C HIS A 297 4.37 12.71 -2.31
N GLY A 298 4.06 13.43 -3.38
CA GLY A 298 4.70 14.71 -3.71
C GLY A 298 6.15 14.62 -4.18
N TYR A 299 6.66 13.41 -4.45
CA TYR A 299 7.95 13.21 -5.09
C TYR A 299 7.91 13.64 -6.56
N LEU A 300 8.97 13.41 -7.33
CA LEU A 300 9.13 14.01 -8.66
C LEU A 300 7.90 13.83 -9.56
N LEU A 301 7.49 12.59 -9.84
CA LEU A 301 6.39 12.36 -10.78
C LEU A 301 5.05 12.84 -10.22
N ALA A 302 4.80 12.68 -8.93
CA ALA A 302 3.64 13.27 -8.26
C ALA A 302 3.63 14.81 -8.33
N SER A 303 4.80 15.44 -8.33
CA SER A 303 4.93 16.89 -8.44
C SER A 303 4.50 17.42 -9.82
N PHE A 304 4.68 16.62 -10.89
CA PHE A 304 4.09 16.92 -12.20
C PHE A 304 2.58 16.71 -12.19
N LEU A 305 2.10 15.69 -11.49
CA LEU A 305 0.69 15.36 -11.43
C LEU A 305 -0.13 16.37 -10.62
N SER A 306 0.39 17.06 -9.61
CA SER A 306 -0.44 17.98 -8.81
C SER A 306 -0.45 19.42 -9.34
N PRO A 307 -1.63 20.06 -9.51
CA PRO A 307 -1.70 21.49 -9.81
C PRO A 307 -1.13 22.37 -8.69
N LEU A 308 -1.00 21.86 -7.46
CA LEU A 308 -0.38 22.59 -6.36
C LEU A 308 1.13 22.77 -6.55
N THR A 309 1.75 21.91 -7.35
CA THR A 309 3.21 21.79 -7.48
C THR A 309 3.71 21.93 -8.91
N ASN A 310 2.82 21.81 -9.89
CA ASN A 310 3.08 22.03 -11.30
C ASN A 310 2.32 23.28 -11.78
N GLN A 311 3.05 24.39 -11.84
CA GLN A 311 2.58 25.69 -12.33
C GLN A 311 3.17 26.01 -13.72
N ARG A 312 3.61 24.99 -14.46
CA ARG A 312 4.18 25.18 -15.80
C ARG A 312 3.13 25.71 -16.77
N SER A 313 3.57 26.53 -17.70
CA SER A 313 2.74 27.08 -18.80
C SER A 313 2.99 26.39 -20.14
N ASP A 314 3.93 25.43 -20.19
CA ASP A 314 4.24 24.64 -21.38
C ASP A 314 3.35 23.38 -21.49
N ARG A 315 3.72 22.47 -22.39
CA ARG A 315 2.98 21.22 -22.64
C ARG A 315 2.99 20.21 -21.49
N TYR A 316 3.65 20.51 -20.37
CA TYR A 316 3.73 19.64 -19.19
C TYR A 316 2.96 20.20 -17.98
N GLY A 317 2.29 21.35 -18.10
CA GLY A 317 1.48 21.93 -17.03
C GLY A 317 0.05 22.32 -17.45
N GLY A 318 -0.73 22.75 -16.47
CA GLY A 318 -2.13 23.14 -16.67
C GLY A 318 -3.10 21.95 -16.66
N THR A 319 -3.56 21.53 -17.84
CA THR A 319 -4.56 20.46 -17.96
C THR A 319 -4.04 19.13 -17.41
N LEU A 320 -4.94 18.23 -17.00
CA LEU A 320 -4.58 16.89 -16.53
C LEU A 320 -3.76 16.12 -17.58
N GLU A 321 -4.12 16.23 -18.86
CA GLU A 321 -3.38 15.61 -19.97
C GLU A 321 -1.91 16.08 -20.01
N ASN A 322 -1.67 17.39 -19.90
CA ASN A 322 -0.32 17.94 -19.91
C ASN A 322 0.47 17.51 -18.67
N ARG A 323 -0.16 17.55 -17.48
CA ARG A 323 0.45 17.10 -16.21
C ARG A 323 0.85 15.62 -16.24
N LEU A 324 0.08 14.79 -16.94
CA LEU A 324 0.36 13.37 -17.15
C LEU A 324 1.47 13.11 -18.18
N ARG A 325 1.77 14.08 -19.06
CA ARG A 325 2.65 13.85 -20.23
C ARG A 325 4.03 13.33 -19.86
N PHE A 326 4.72 13.96 -18.89
CA PHE A 326 6.04 13.48 -18.47
C PHE A 326 5.96 12.17 -17.67
N PRO A 327 5.10 12.03 -16.64
CA PRO A 327 4.92 10.75 -15.95
C PRO A 327 4.62 9.55 -16.87
N LEU A 328 3.77 9.71 -17.88
CA LEU A 328 3.46 8.63 -18.82
C LEU A 328 4.64 8.26 -19.71
N ARG A 329 5.48 9.21 -20.11
CA ARG A 329 6.73 8.90 -20.82
C ARG A 329 7.68 8.03 -19.99
N VAL A 330 7.72 8.24 -18.67
CA VAL A 330 8.48 7.37 -17.76
C VAL A 330 7.87 5.98 -17.68
N VAL A 331 6.53 5.87 -17.63
CA VAL A 331 5.84 4.56 -17.68
C VAL A 331 6.17 3.81 -18.95
N ASP A 332 6.09 4.48 -20.09
CA ASP A 332 6.39 3.87 -21.39
C ASP A 332 7.83 3.36 -21.47
N ALA A 333 8.78 4.17 -20.99
CA ALA A 333 10.19 3.80 -20.95
C ALA A 333 10.44 2.56 -20.05
N VAL A 334 9.93 2.57 -18.82
CA VAL A 334 10.04 1.44 -17.89
C VAL A 334 9.34 0.19 -18.47
N ARG A 335 8.12 0.35 -18.99
CA ARG A 335 7.33 -0.76 -19.56
C ARG A 335 8.04 -1.40 -20.75
N SER A 336 8.74 -0.62 -21.58
CA SER A 336 9.46 -1.11 -22.76
C SER A 336 10.67 -2.01 -22.44
N LEU A 337 11.25 -1.84 -21.25
CA LEU A 337 12.41 -2.61 -20.78
C LEU A 337 12.04 -3.70 -19.78
N TRP A 338 10.93 -3.51 -19.05
CA TRP A 338 10.44 -4.50 -18.11
C TRP A 338 9.87 -5.72 -18.85
N PRO A 339 10.19 -6.96 -18.44
CA PRO A 339 9.67 -8.18 -19.09
C PRO A 339 8.15 -8.26 -19.09
N ASP A 340 7.54 -8.65 -20.23
CA ASP A 340 6.08 -8.70 -20.43
C ASP A 340 5.36 -9.72 -19.54
N ASP A 341 6.07 -10.75 -19.08
CA ASP A 341 5.59 -11.77 -18.15
C ASP A 341 5.53 -11.26 -16.70
N ARG A 342 6.12 -10.11 -16.41
CA ARG A 342 6.19 -9.52 -15.06
C ARG A 342 5.30 -8.27 -14.92
N PRO A 343 4.61 -8.12 -13.78
CA PRO A 343 3.77 -6.95 -13.54
C PRO A 343 4.55 -5.63 -13.45
N LEU A 344 3.95 -4.57 -13.99
CA LEU A 344 4.29 -3.18 -13.70
C LEU A 344 3.17 -2.54 -12.88
N SER A 345 3.54 -1.99 -11.72
CA SER A 345 2.68 -1.17 -10.87
C SER A 345 3.01 0.31 -11.00
N VAL A 346 2.03 1.14 -10.68
CA VAL A 346 2.24 2.55 -10.38
C VAL A 346 1.62 2.87 -9.03
N ARG A 347 2.41 3.48 -8.14
CA ARG A 347 1.88 4.04 -6.91
C ARG A 347 1.40 5.46 -7.13
N LEU A 348 0.12 5.72 -6.88
CA LEU A 348 -0.56 6.97 -7.21
C LEU A 348 -1.17 7.63 -5.95
N SER A 349 -0.99 8.94 -5.78
CA SER A 349 -1.75 9.72 -4.80
C SER A 349 -3.13 10.06 -5.37
N ALA A 350 -4.19 9.46 -4.82
CA ALA A 350 -5.55 9.64 -5.34
C ALA A 350 -6.18 11.01 -5.02
N VAL A 351 -5.66 11.71 -4.02
CA VAL A 351 -6.12 13.04 -3.60
C VAL A 351 -4.99 13.76 -2.88
N ASP A 352 -4.86 15.07 -3.08
CA ASP A 352 -3.80 15.89 -2.47
C ASP A 352 -4.16 16.44 -1.08
N TRP A 353 -5.44 16.34 -0.69
CA TRP A 353 -5.98 16.84 0.58
C TRP A 353 -5.84 18.36 0.78
N TRP A 354 -5.88 19.13 -0.32
CA TRP A 354 -5.91 20.59 -0.27
C TRP A 354 -6.66 21.19 -1.46
N PRO A 355 -7.44 22.28 -1.27
CA PRO A 355 -8.17 22.91 -2.37
C PRO A 355 -7.26 23.29 -3.54
N GLY A 356 -7.72 22.96 -4.76
CA GLY A 356 -6.95 23.18 -5.99
C GLY A 356 -5.91 22.10 -6.31
N GLY A 357 -5.77 21.07 -5.46
CA GLY A 357 -5.01 19.87 -5.77
C GLY A 357 -5.81 18.84 -6.57
N ASN A 358 -5.20 17.68 -6.79
CA ASN A 358 -5.88 16.55 -7.39
C ASN A 358 -7.00 16.05 -6.48
N GLU A 359 -8.12 15.73 -7.09
CA GLU A 359 -9.31 15.16 -6.47
C GLU A 359 -9.48 13.68 -6.87
N PRO A 360 -10.29 12.90 -6.14
CA PRO A 360 -10.49 11.48 -6.44
C PRO A 360 -10.94 11.16 -7.87
N ALA A 361 -11.63 12.10 -8.54
CA ALA A 361 -12.00 11.94 -9.94
C ALA A 361 -10.79 12.03 -10.89
N ASP A 362 -9.81 12.90 -10.60
CA ASP A 362 -8.57 12.97 -11.36
C ASP A 362 -7.81 11.65 -11.27
N ALA A 363 -7.80 11.01 -10.10
CA ALA A 363 -7.14 9.71 -9.91
C ALA A 363 -7.73 8.59 -10.78
N VAL A 364 -9.04 8.62 -11.04
CA VAL A 364 -9.70 7.68 -11.98
C VAL A 364 -9.23 7.92 -13.41
N GLU A 365 -9.13 9.18 -13.84
CA GLU A 365 -8.62 9.53 -15.18
C GLU A 365 -7.13 9.19 -15.32
N MET A 366 -6.33 9.47 -14.30
CA MET A 366 -4.92 9.09 -14.24
C MET A 366 -4.76 7.57 -14.33
N ALA A 367 -5.52 6.80 -13.54
CA ALA A 367 -5.48 5.34 -13.58
C ALA A 367 -5.93 4.78 -14.94
N ARG A 368 -6.89 5.43 -15.61
CA ARG A 368 -7.29 5.05 -16.98
C ARG A 368 -6.17 5.28 -17.99
N ALA A 369 -5.46 6.41 -17.89
CA ALA A 369 -4.28 6.67 -18.71
C ALA A 369 -3.17 5.66 -18.42
N LEU A 370 -2.85 5.40 -17.15
CA LEU A 370 -1.85 4.41 -16.74
C LEU A 370 -2.17 3.01 -17.30
N LYS A 371 -3.43 2.57 -17.23
CA LYS A 371 -3.88 1.31 -17.83
C LYS A 371 -3.62 1.26 -19.34
N ALA A 372 -3.90 2.36 -20.05
CA ALA A 372 -3.67 2.46 -21.49
C ALA A 372 -2.17 2.39 -21.87
N HIS A 373 -1.29 2.79 -20.94
CA HIS A 373 0.17 2.73 -21.07
C HIS A 373 0.79 1.45 -20.48
N GLY A 374 -0.01 0.41 -20.22
CA GLY A 374 0.49 -0.91 -19.84
C GLY A 374 0.75 -1.11 -18.34
N CYS A 375 0.22 -0.23 -17.48
CA CYS A 375 0.15 -0.49 -16.04
C CYS A 375 -0.82 -1.64 -15.75
N ASP A 376 -0.37 -2.60 -14.94
CA ASP A 376 -1.13 -3.82 -14.63
C ASP A 376 -1.96 -3.68 -13.35
N ILE A 377 -1.46 -2.89 -12.40
CA ILE A 377 -2.07 -2.71 -11.07
C ILE A 377 -1.69 -1.34 -10.49
N VAL A 378 -2.62 -0.66 -9.82
CA VAL A 378 -2.35 0.64 -9.18
C VAL A 378 -2.26 0.47 -7.66
N ASP A 379 -1.15 0.88 -7.05
CA ASP A 379 -1.04 1.05 -5.59
C ASP A 379 -1.60 2.42 -5.19
N VAL A 380 -2.75 2.42 -4.49
CA VAL A 380 -3.55 3.64 -4.29
C VAL A 380 -3.28 4.24 -2.92
N SER A 381 -2.45 5.28 -2.91
CA SER A 381 -2.14 6.09 -1.73
C SER A 381 -2.80 7.48 -1.81
N THR A 382 -2.43 8.40 -0.92
CA THR A 382 -2.93 9.78 -0.92
C THR A 382 -1.90 10.76 -0.39
N GLY A 383 -2.07 12.05 -0.72
CA GLY A 383 -1.43 13.16 -0.04
C GLY A 383 0.09 13.19 -0.13
N GLN A 384 0.69 13.82 0.88
CA GLN A 384 2.12 14.14 1.04
C GLN A 384 2.68 15.08 -0.04
N THR A 385 1.79 15.62 -0.89
CA THR A 385 2.09 16.57 -1.96
C THR A 385 2.55 17.93 -1.44
N VAL A 386 1.86 18.47 -0.44
CA VAL A 386 2.16 19.75 0.22
C VAL A 386 2.16 19.55 1.75
N PRO A 387 2.93 20.35 2.51
CA PRO A 387 3.04 20.16 3.97
C PRO A 387 1.78 20.58 4.74
N PHE A 388 0.96 21.48 4.19
CA PHE A 388 -0.25 22.02 4.81
C PHE A 388 -1.55 21.26 4.48
N GLN A 389 -1.43 20.08 3.84
CA GLN A 389 -2.55 19.19 3.53
C GLN A 389 -3.39 18.84 4.78
N GLN A 390 -4.67 18.51 4.58
CA GLN A 390 -5.60 18.15 5.65
C GLN A 390 -6.20 16.75 5.44
N PRO A 391 -5.40 15.68 5.59
CA PRO A 391 -5.88 14.32 5.40
C PRO A 391 -6.92 13.91 6.43
N ARG A 392 -7.96 13.20 5.97
CA ARG A 392 -8.99 12.63 6.84
C ARG A 392 -8.62 11.19 7.20
N TYR A 393 -7.83 11.03 8.25
CA TYR A 393 -7.42 9.71 8.73
C TYR A 393 -8.58 8.92 9.36
N GLY A 394 -8.44 7.60 9.26
CA GLY A 394 -9.35 6.62 9.84
C GLY A 394 -8.90 5.22 9.46
N ARG A 395 -9.61 4.21 9.95
CA ARG A 395 -9.41 2.82 9.53
C ARG A 395 -9.64 2.70 8.01
N GLN A 396 -8.70 2.09 7.30
CA GLN A 396 -8.78 1.85 5.85
C GLN A 396 -9.01 3.12 4.99
N PHE A 397 -8.59 4.30 5.45
CA PHE A 397 -9.02 5.58 4.90
C PHE A 397 -8.71 5.82 3.40
N GLN A 398 -7.77 5.08 2.82
CA GLN A 398 -7.47 5.18 1.37
C GLN A 398 -8.14 4.08 0.53
N THR A 399 -8.72 3.06 1.17
CA THR A 399 -9.39 1.95 0.48
C THR A 399 -10.55 2.40 -0.41
N PRO A 400 -11.37 3.41 -0.04
CA PRO A 400 -12.40 3.93 -0.94
C PRO A 400 -11.86 4.43 -2.29
N PHE A 401 -10.62 4.92 -2.35
CA PHE A 401 -10.01 5.34 -3.61
C PHE A 401 -9.57 4.13 -4.46
N ALA A 402 -9.02 3.09 -3.82
CA ALA A 402 -8.68 1.83 -4.47
C ALA A 402 -9.93 1.14 -5.06
N ASP A 403 -11.01 1.11 -4.27
CA ASP A 403 -12.32 0.60 -4.67
C ASP A 403 -12.87 1.33 -5.89
N ARG A 404 -12.83 2.67 -5.84
CA ARG A 404 -13.29 3.52 -6.93
C ARG A 404 -12.52 3.26 -8.23
N ILE A 405 -11.19 3.31 -8.19
CA ILE A 405 -10.33 3.07 -9.36
C ILE A 405 -10.59 1.67 -9.93
N ARG A 406 -10.66 0.65 -9.07
CA ARG A 406 -10.88 -0.74 -9.48
C ARG A 406 -12.15 -0.90 -10.29
N HIS A 407 -13.27 -0.36 -9.79
CA HIS A 407 -14.57 -0.55 -10.41
C HIS A 407 -14.85 0.39 -11.59
N GLU A 408 -14.36 1.64 -11.56
CA GLU A 408 -14.61 2.61 -12.64
C GLU A 408 -13.64 2.44 -13.82
N VAL A 409 -12.42 1.93 -13.59
CA VAL A 409 -11.40 1.72 -14.63
C VAL A 409 -11.30 0.24 -15.06
N GLY A 410 -11.66 -0.69 -14.17
CA GLY A 410 -11.46 -2.12 -14.39
C GLY A 410 -9.98 -2.48 -14.45
N ILE A 411 -9.16 -1.89 -13.58
CA ILE A 411 -7.75 -2.25 -13.35
C ILE A 411 -7.62 -2.85 -11.96
N ALA A 412 -6.67 -3.77 -11.78
CA ALA A 412 -6.37 -4.27 -10.45
C ALA A 412 -5.89 -3.14 -9.54
N THR A 413 -6.17 -3.20 -8.24
CA THR A 413 -5.68 -2.22 -7.27
C THR A 413 -5.09 -2.86 -6.03
N MET A 414 -4.11 -2.17 -5.44
CA MET A 414 -3.61 -2.43 -4.10
C MET A 414 -4.16 -1.37 -3.15
N ALA A 415 -4.80 -1.83 -2.07
CA ALA A 415 -5.22 -0.95 -0.99
C ALA A 415 -4.10 -0.81 0.05
N VAL A 416 -3.86 0.42 0.49
CA VAL A 416 -2.95 0.79 1.58
C VAL A 416 -3.66 1.75 2.54
N GLY A 417 -3.02 2.10 3.65
CA GLY A 417 -3.48 3.18 4.53
C GLY A 417 -4.38 2.71 5.68
N ASN A 418 -3.78 2.58 6.86
CA ASN A 418 -4.43 2.12 8.09
C ASN A 418 -5.24 0.81 7.91
N ILE A 419 -4.65 -0.13 7.15
CA ILE A 419 -5.01 -1.55 7.17
C ILE A 419 -4.08 -2.18 8.21
N SER A 420 -4.64 -2.77 9.26
CA SER A 420 -3.86 -3.23 10.42
C SER A 420 -4.29 -4.58 10.98
N SER A 421 -5.48 -5.07 10.61
CA SER A 421 -6.02 -6.36 11.07
C SER A 421 -6.26 -7.34 9.91
N PHE A 422 -6.21 -8.63 10.21
CA PHE A 422 -6.58 -9.66 9.23
C PHE A 422 -8.05 -9.55 8.79
N GLU A 423 -8.91 -8.99 9.66
CA GLU A 423 -10.30 -8.69 9.33
C GLU A 423 -10.42 -7.58 8.28
N ASP A 424 -9.50 -6.60 8.27
CA ASP A 424 -9.43 -5.60 7.21
C ASP A 424 -9.16 -6.26 5.87
N VAL A 425 -8.10 -7.08 5.80
CA VAL A 425 -7.70 -7.73 4.55
C VAL A 425 -8.81 -8.63 4.05
N ASN A 426 -9.38 -9.49 4.90
CA ASN A 426 -10.50 -10.35 4.52
C ASN A 426 -11.70 -9.53 4.02
N GLY A 427 -12.07 -8.46 4.73
CA GLY A 427 -13.19 -7.60 4.35
C GLY A 427 -12.96 -6.89 3.02
N ILE A 428 -11.77 -6.35 2.78
CA ILE A 428 -11.41 -5.63 1.55
C ILE A 428 -11.45 -6.58 0.34
N ILE A 429 -10.82 -7.75 0.45
CA ILE A 429 -10.77 -8.74 -0.63
C ILE A 429 -12.17 -9.31 -0.90
N ALA A 430 -12.89 -9.76 0.15
CA ALA A 430 -14.22 -10.33 -0.02
C ALA A 430 -15.22 -9.33 -0.60
N ALA A 431 -15.20 -8.08 -0.16
CA ALA A 431 -16.07 -7.03 -0.69
C ALA A 431 -15.69 -6.57 -2.11
N GLY A 432 -14.53 -6.98 -2.63
CA GLY A 432 -14.07 -6.60 -3.97
C GLY A 432 -13.49 -5.18 -4.07
N ARG A 433 -13.08 -4.59 -2.94
CA ARG A 433 -12.60 -3.19 -2.87
C ARG A 433 -11.15 -3.03 -3.36
N ALA A 434 -10.37 -4.09 -3.34
CA ALA A 434 -9.03 -4.15 -3.90
C ALA A 434 -8.66 -5.61 -4.19
N ASP A 435 -7.58 -5.82 -4.94
CA ASP A 435 -7.09 -7.15 -5.28
C ASP A 435 -5.93 -7.59 -4.37
N LEU A 436 -5.18 -6.64 -3.79
CA LEU A 436 -4.15 -6.86 -2.78
C LEU A 436 -4.27 -5.83 -1.65
N CYS A 437 -3.79 -6.18 -0.46
CA CYS A 437 -3.65 -5.27 0.67
C CYS A 437 -2.19 -5.14 1.06
N LEU A 438 -1.63 -3.94 0.93
CA LEU A 438 -0.26 -3.63 1.31
C LEU A 438 -0.24 -2.94 2.68
N MET A 439 0.51 -3.51 3.62
CA MET A 439 0.62 -3.01 4.98
C MET A 439 2.05 -2.54 5.26
N ALA A 440 2.16 -1.40 5.95
CA ALA A 440 3.42 -0.80 6.35
C ALA A 440 3.70 -1.09 7.83
N ARG A 441 3.24 -0.21 8.73
CA ARG A 441 3.50 -0.26 10.18
C ARG A 441 3.14 -1.58 10.85
N ALA A 442 2.10 -2.29 10.39
CA ALA A 442 1.75 -3.61 10.92
C ALA A 442 2.91 -4.62 10.76
N HIS A 443 3.63 -4.56 9.64
CA HIS A 443 4.81 -5.40 9.39
C HIS A 443 6.11 -4.84 9.99
N LEU A 444 6.17 -3.56 10.36
CA LEU A 444 7.26 -3.03 11.19
C LEU A 444 7.14 -3.51 12.64
N TRP A 445 5.92 -3.51 13.16
CA TRP A 445 5.59 -4.01 14.49
C TRP A 445 5.75 -5.54 14.58
N ASP A 446 5.23 -6.26 13.58
CA ASP A 446 5.25 -7.71 13.55
C ASP A 446 5.68 -8.22 12.16
N PRO A 447 6.95 -8.64 11.98
CA PRO A 447 7.40 -9.15 10.70
C PRO A 447 6.69 -10.46 10.32
N TYR A 448 6.13 -11.20 11.28
CA TYR A 448 5.45 -12.49 11.06
C TYR A 448 3.92 -12.37 11.08
N TRP A 449 3.41 -11.15 10.89
CA TRP A 449 1.99 -10.82 10.92
C TRP A 449 1.11 -11.77 10.11
N THR A 450 1.53 -12.19 8.91
CA THR A 450 0.73 -13.07 8.05
C THR A 450 0.60 -14.49 8.61
N ARG A 451 1.65 -15.00 9.26
CA ARG A 451 1.60 -16.29 9.97
C ARG A 451 0.80 -16.20 11.26
N HIS A 452 0.88 -15.08 11.98
CA HIS A 452 0.02 -14.85 13.13
C HIS A 452 -1.46 -14.71 12.72
N ALA A 453 -1.75 -14.11 11.57
CA ALA A 453 -3.10 -14.12 10.99
C ALA A 453 -3.55 -15.55 10.63
N ALA A 454 -2.65 -16.39 10.08
CA ALA A 454 -2.96 -17.79 9.80
C ALA A 454 -3.32 -18.55 11.08
N TYR A 455 -2.50 -18.40 12.13
CA TYR A 455 -2.76 -18.98 13.45
C TYR A 455 -4.10 -18.50 14.04
N ALA A 456 -4.37 -17.19 14.01
CA ALA A 456 -5.59 -16.60 14.56
C ALA A 456 -6.86 -17.07 13.83
N LEU A 457 -6.77 -17.33 12.53
CA LEU A 457 -7.89 -17.78 11.69
C LEU A 457 -7.98 -19.30 11.56
N GLY A 458 -7.10 -20.06 12.22
CA GLY A 458 -7.04 -21.52 12.09
C GLY A 458 -6.66 -22.00 10.68
N TYR A 459 -5.99 -21.16 9.90
CA TYR A 459 -5.45 -21.54 8.59
C TYR A 459 -4.11 -22.27 8.78
N PRO A 460 -3.96 -23.52 8.32
CA PRO A 460 -2.83 -24.38 8.68
C PRO A 460 -1.61 -24.10 7.78
N LEU A 461 -1.14 -22.85 7.76
CA LEU A 461 0.07 -22.45 7.08
C LEU A 461 1.29 -22.94 7.88
N PRO A 462 2.05 -23.94 7.40
CA PRO A 462 3.16 -24.52 8.16
C PRO A 462 4.28 -23.50 8.33
N TRP A 463 4.92 -23.51 9.49
CA TRP A 463 6.15 -22.74 9.70
C TRP A 463 7.28 -23.24 8.78
N PRO A 464 8.29 -22.40 8.46
CA PRO A 464 9.48 -22.88 7.75
C PRO A 464 10.11 -24.05 8.52
N SER A 465 10.77 -24.99 7.87
CA SER A 465 11.31 -26.21 8.53
C SER A 465 12.18 -25.91 9.75
N GLN A 466 12.90 -24.77 9.75
CA GLN A 466 13.73 -24.32 10.86
C GLN A 466 12.91 -23.91 12.10
N TYR A 467 11.63 -23.60 11.94
CA TYR A 467 10.68 -23.17 12.97
C TYR A 467 9.52 -24.16 13.17
N GLU A 468 9.59 -25.37 12.61
CA GLU A 468 8.53 -26.40 12.67
C GLU A 468 8.09 -26.73 14.11
N THR A 469 8.97 -26.51 15.12
CA THR A 469 8.59 -26.62 16.53
C THR A 469 7.40 -25.73 16.91
N LEU A 470 7.15 -24.65 16.16
CA LEU A 470 6.03 -23.74 16.36
C LEU A 470 4.69 -24.34 15.91
N ASP A 471 4.67 -25.35 15.04
CA ASP A 471 3.42 -26.02 14.61
C ASP A 471 2.72 -26.74 15.79
N ASN A 472 3.47 -27.05 16.85
CA ASN A 472 2.95 -27.66 18.08
C ASN A 472 3.06 -26.74 19.31
N TYR A 473 3.42 -25.47 19.11
CA TYR A 473 3.57 -24.50 20.19
C TYR A 473 2.31 -23.67 20.35
N THR A 474 1.80 -23.55 21.58
CA THR A 474 0.69 -22.67 21.91
C THR A 474 1.21 -21.45 22.68
N PRO A 475 1.35 -20.28 22.04
CA PRO A 475 1.77 -19.07 22.73
C PRO A 475 0.77 -18.65 23.81
N ARG A 476 1.26 -18.27 24.98
CA ARG A 476 0.45 -17.71 26.06
C ARG A 476 0.26 -16.21 25.83
N PHE A 477 -0.58 -15.85 24.88
CA PHE A 477 -1.07 -14.48 24.75
C PHE A 477 -2.23 -14.26 25.74
N GLY A 478 -2.18 -13.22 26.56
CA GLY A 478 -3.38 -12.78 27.28
C GLY A 478 -4.46 -12.45 26.24
N SER A 479 -5.60 -13.15 26.28
CA SER A 479 -6.73 -13.09 25.33
C SER A 479 -6.39 -12.45 23.97
N ALA A 480 -6.02 -13.28 22.99
CA ALA A 480 -5.59 -12.89 21.64
C ALA A 480 -6.53 -11.93 20.86
N ALA A 481 -7.74 -11.67 21.38
CA ALA A 481 -8.62 -10.61 20.91
C ALA A 481 -8.00 -9.19 21.02
N GLY A 482 -6.99 -8.97 21.86
CA GLY A 482 -6.43 -7.63 22.08
C GLY A 482 -5.31 -7.19 21.13
N ALA A 483 -4.54 -8.10 20.53
CA ALA A 483 -3.33 -7.72 19.79
C ALA A 483 -3.60 -7.33 18.32
N TYR A 484 -4.66 -7.86 17.72
CA TYR A 484 -5.03 -7.63 16.31
C TYR A 484 -6.55 -7.50 16.10
N GLY A 485 -7.34 -7.42 17.17
CA GLY A 485 -8.77 -7.14 17.09
C GLY A 485 -9.03 -5.74 16.51
N PRO A 486 -10.25 -5.47 16.02
CA PRO A 486 -10.60 -4.12 15.58
C PRO A 486 -10.32 -3.16 16.73
N ASP A 487 -9.50 -2.15 16.49
CA ASP A 487 -9.34 -1.02 17.39
C ASP A 487 -10.76 -0.47 17.68
N THR A 488 -11.28 -0.77 18.87
CA THR A 488 -12.58 -0.28 19.31
C THR A 488 -12.54 1.22 19.62
N GLY A 489 -11.40 1.88 19.40
CA GLY A 489 -11.16 3.28 19.74
C GLY A 489 -10.92 3.48 21.24
N ASP A 490 -10.64 2.39 21.97
CA ASP A 490 -10.30 2.39 23.40
C ASP A 490 -8.80 2.10 23.56
N GLU A 491 -7.96 3.06 23.16
CA GLU A 491 -6.77 3.46 23.90
C GLU A 491 -6.41 4.91 23.57
#